data_AF-A0A7J8I4C1-F1
#
_entry.id   AF-A0A7J8I4C1-F1
#
_cell.length_a   1.000
_cell.length_b   1.000
_cell.length_c   1.000
_cell.angle_alpha   90.00
_cell.angle_beta   90.00
_cell.angle_gamma   90.00
#
_symmetry.space_group_name_H-M   'P 1'
#
loop_
_entity.id
_entity.type
_entity.pdbx_description
1 polymer ?
#
loop_
_entity_poly.entity_id
_entity_poly.type
_entity_poly.pdbx_seq_one_letter_code
_entity_poly.pdbx_strand_id
1 'polypeptide(L)' 'MRLVHTQEPGEWLELLLEPGSLYILRDSARYDFSHEILRDEESFFGGLRIPRGRRISVICRSLPEGMRPEEPGQLPPAC' A
#
# COMPACT_ATOMS: atom_id res chain seq x y z
N MET A 1 -8.82 -2.98 2.63
CA MET A 1 -7.59 -3.35 1.93
C MET A 1 -7.20 -4.71 2.46
N ARG A 2 -6.91 -5.67 1.58
CA ARG A 2 -6.44 -6.99 1.99
C ARG A 2 -4.94 -7.09 1.72
N LEU A 3 -4.20 -7.62 2.68
CA LEU A 3 -2.79 -7.98 2.50
C LEU A 3 -2.68 -9.50 2.54
N VAL A 4 -1.93 -10.08 1.62
CA VAL A 4 -1.69 -11.53 1.53
C VAL A 4 -0.20 -11.77 1.38
N HIS A 5 0.38 -12.62 2.23
CA HIS A 5 1.79 -12.94 2.18
C HIS A 5 2.12 -13.59 0.84
N THR A 6 3.21 -13.13 0.22
CA THR A 6 3.54 -13.50 -1.17
C THR A 6 3.97 -14.96 -1.32
N GLN A 7 4.51 -15.57 -0.26
CA GLN A 7 4.94 -16.96 -0.26
C GLN A 7 3.95 -17.89 0.47
N GLU A 8 3.11 -17.35 1.35
CA GLU A 8 2.23 -18.12 2.23
C GLU A 8 0.80 -17.57 2.15
N PRO A 9 0.00 -17.96 1.13
CA PRO A 9 -1.32 -17.36 0.92
C PRO A 9 -2.31 -17.55 2.07
N GLY A 10 -2.05 -18.48 2.99
CA GLY A 10 -2.82 -18.66 4.22
C GLY A 10 -2.59 -17.55 5.24
N GLU A 11 -1.49 -16.81 5.14
CA GLU A 11 -1.20 -15.64 5.96
C GLU A 11 -1.72 -14.38 5.28
N TRP A 12 -2.78 -13.81 5.85
CA TRP A 12 -3.39 -12.60 5.33
C TRP A 12 -4.02 -11.78 6.46
N LEU A 13 -4.27 -10.51 6.16
CA LEU A 13 -5.00 -9.61 7.05
C LEU A 13 -5.83 -8.61 6.24
N GLU A 14 -6.86 -8.07 6.88
CA GLU A 14 -7.71 -7.03 6.32
C GLU A 14 -7.60 -5.75 7.14
N LEU A 15 -7.57 -4.61 6.42
CA LEU A 15 -7.58 -3.26 6.97
C LEU A 15 -8.84 -2.54 6.49
N LEU A 16 -9.66 -2.06 7.42
CA LEU A 16 -10.79 -1.18 7.11
C LEU A 16 -10.27 0.24 6.85
N LEU A 17 -10.51 0.78 5.65
CA LEU A 17 -9.99 2.08 5.21
C LEU A 17 -11.13 3.09 5.00
N GLU A 18 -11.59 3.68 6.10
CA GLU A 18 -12.64 4.71 6.09
C GLU A 18 -12.16 6.04 5.47
N PRO A 19 -13.06 6.92 5.00
CA PRO A 19 -12.70 8.26 4.55
C PRO A 19 -11.92 9.04 5.62
N GLY A 20 -10.78 9.62 5.25
CA GLY A 20 -9.91 10.35 6.19
C GLY A 20 -8.92 9.48 6.97
N SER A 21 -8.99 8.14 6.84
CA SER A 21 -7.98 7.24 7.42
C SER A 21 -6.62 7.35 6.72
N LEU A 22 -5.56 7.16 7.50
CA LEU A 22 -4.18 7.01 7.02
C LEU A 22 -3.72 5.59 7.29
N TYR A 23 -3.24 4.89 6.26
CA TYR A 23 -2.58 3.59 6.41
C TYR A 23 -1.09 3.71 6.08
N ILE A 24 -0.28 2.92 6.75
CA ILE A 24 1.18 2.88 6.58
C ILE A 24 1.59 1.44 6.34
N LEU A 25 2.12 1.15 5.15
CA LEU A 25 2.78 -0.12 4.85
C LEU A 25 4.29 0.12 4.81
N ARG A 26 5.01 -0.49 5.76
CA ARG A 26 6.46 -0.43 5.91
C ARG A 26 7.02 -1.81 6.20
N ASP A 27 8.32 -1.98 5.98
CA ASP A 27 9.06 -3.21 6.30
C ASP A 27 8.34 -4.45 5.72
N SER A 28 8.13 -5.50 6.52
CA SER A 28 7.48 -6.73 6.08
C SER A 28 6.13 -6.50 5.39
N ALA A 29 5.27 -5.63 5.93
CA ALA A 29 3.97 -5.32 5.32
C ALA A 29 4.07 -4.67 3.93
N ARG A 30 5.23 -4.08 3.59
CA ARG A 30 5.51 -3.50 2.27
C ARG A 30 6.16 -4.50 1.31
N TYR A 31 7.04 -5.37 1.81
CA TYR A 31 7.90 -6.20 0.97
C TYR A 31 7.44 -7.66 0.89
N ASP A 32 6.89 -8.21 1.97
CA ASP A 32 6.55 -9.63 2.06
C ASP A 32 5.08 -9.89 1.71
N PHE A 33 4.24 -8.84 1.74
CA PHE A 33 2.81 -8.91 1.47
C PHE A 33 2.42 -8.18 0.19
N SER A 34 1.59 -8.83 -0.62
CA SER A 34 0.78 -8.14 -1.62
C SER A 34 -0.30 -7.32 -0.94
N HIS A 35 -0.76 -6.23 -1.56
CA HIS A 35 -1.87 -5.41 -1.04
C HIS A 35 -2.88 -5.10 -2.14
N GLU A 36 -4.17 -5.21 -1.82
CA GLU A 36 -5.25 -5.00 -2.78
C GLU A 36 -6.45 -4.23 -2.19
N ILE A 37 -7.15 -3.50 -3.06
CA ILE A 37 -8.41 -2.80 -2.75
C ILE A 37 -9.57 -3.58 -3.40
N LEU A 38 -10.20 -4.45 -2.60
CA LEU A 38 -11.23 -5.41 -3.01
C LEU A 38 -12.43 -4.78 -3.72
N ARG A 39 -12.77 -5.23 -4.94
CA ARG A 39 -13.96 -4.79 -5.70
C ARG A 39 -15.26 -4.94 -4.90
N ASP A 40 -16.33 -4.26 -5.33
CA ASP A 40 -17.59 -4.20 -4.57
C ASP A 40 -18.17 -5.60 -4.25
N GLU A 41 -18.09 -6.53 -5.19
CA GLU A 41 -18.58 -7.90 -5.04
C GLU A 41 -17.85 -8.67 -3.93
N GLU A 42 -16.59 -8.31 -3.66
CA GLU A 42 -15.69 -8.98 -2.72
C GLU A 42 -15.37 -8.12 -1.49
N SER A 43 -15.95 -6.92 -1.40
CA SER A 43 -15.63 -5.94 -0.36
C SER A 43 -16.35 -6.29 0.95
N PHE A 44 -15.70 -7.15 1.73
CA PHE A 44 -16.13 -7.52 3.08
C PHE A 44 -15.05 -7.19 4.10
N PHE A 45 -15.47 -6.95 5.35
CA PHE A 45 -14.58 -6.80 6.49
C PHE A 45 -15.23 -7.48 7.70
N GLY A 46 -14.58 -8.51 8.24
CA GLY A 46 -15.13 -9.29 9.37
C GLY A 46 -16.50 -9.92 9.07
N GLY A 47 -16.75 -10.29 7.80
CA GLY A 47 -18.04 -10.84 7.33
C GLY A 47 -19.10 -9.78 7.00
N LEU A 48 -18.86 -8.50 7.30
CA LEU A 48 -19.77 -7.41 6.95
C LEU A 48 -19.43 -6.85 5.58
N ARG A 49 -20.44 -6.71 4.70
CA ARG A 49 -20.27 -6.06 3.40
C ARG A 49 -19.96 -4.58 3.60
N ILE A 50 -18.92 -4.09 2.92
CA ILE A 50 -18.53 -2.69 2.86
C ILE A 50 -18.82 -2.17 1.44
N PRO A 51 -19.97 -1.51 1.20
CA PRO A 51 -20.32 -1.01 -0.12
C PRO A 51 -19.29 -0.03 -0.65
N ARG A 52 -18.97 -0.13 -1.94
CA ARG A 52 -17.99 0.72 -2.60
C ARG A 52 -18.64 1.79 -3.47
N GLY A 53 -17.95 2.90 -3.56
CA GLY A 53 -18.23 3.97 -4.52
C GLY A 53 -16.92 4.54 -5.06
N ARG A 54 -17.00 5.74 -5.64
CA ARG A 54 -15.81 6.50 -6.03
C ARG A 54 -15.02 6.85 -4.77
N ARG A 55 -13.76 6.39 -4.69
CA ARG A 55 -12.83 6.67 -3.59
C ARG A 55 -11.59 7.37 -4.14
N ILE A 56 -11.11 8.37 -3.41
CA ILE A 56 -9.84 9.05 -3.69
C ILE A 56 -8.85 8.66 -2.59
N SER A 57 -7.62 8.33 -2.98
CA SER A 57 -6.51 8.13 -2.06
C SER A 57 -5.32 8.95 -2.48
N VAL A 58 -4.70 9.62 -1.52
CA VAL A 58 -3.40 10.25 -1.69
C VAL A 58 -2.35 9.29 -1.14
N ILE A 59 -1.37 8.93 -1.97
CA ILE A 59 -0.35 7.93 -1.62
C ILE A 59 1.01 8.60 -1.60
N CYS A 60 1.60 8.70 -0.42
CA CYS A 60 2.99 9.13 -0.24
C CYS A 60 3.92 7.91 -0.26
N ARG A 61 5.10 8.04 -0.86
CA ARG A 61 6.13 6.98 -0.89
C ARG A 61 7.48 7.57 -0.51
N SER A 62 8.28 6.80 0.22
CA SER A 62 9.67 7.13 0.48
C SER A 62 10.52 6.89 -0.77
N LEU A 63 11.64 7.63 -0.87
CA LEU A 63 12.72 7.27 -1.78
C LEU A 63 13.33 5.92 -1.35
N PRO A 64 13.84 5.10 -2.29
CA PRO A 64 14.58 3.90 -1.95
C PRO A 64 15.82 4.22 -1.11
N GLU A 65 16.16 3.33 -0.17
CA GLU A 65 17.40 3.44 0.59
C GLU A 65 18.61 3.39 -0.37
N GLY A 66 19.58 4.27 -0.16
CA GLY A 66 20.75 4.43 -1.05
C GLY A 66 20.57 5.45 -2.17
N MET A 67 19.35 5.88 -2.48
CA MET A 67 19.10 7.04 -3.33
C MET A 67 19.08 8.29 -2.45
N ARG A 68 20.25 8.92 -2.26
CA ARG A 68 20.30 10.26 -1.67
C ARG A 68 19.47 11.20 -2.54
N PRO A 69 18.68 12.13 -1.97
CA PRO A 69 18.17 13.24 -2.77
C PRO A 69 19.39 13.88 -3.45
N GLU A 70 19.33 14.05 -4.77
CA GLU A 70 20.33 14.84 -5.49
C GLU A 70 20.45 16.17 -4.74
N GLU A 71 21.62 16.43 -4.15
CA GLU A 71 21.92 17.72 -3.55
C GLU A 71 21.68 18.78 -4.64
N PRO A 72 20.99 19.90 -4.35
CA PRO A 72 20.79 20.94 -5.35
C PRO A 72 22.16 21.46 -5.85
N GLY A 73 22.60 21.00 -7.03
CA GLY A 73 23.90 21.37 -7.62
C GLY A 73 24.75 20.23 -8.18
N GLN A 74 24.38 18.96 -8.01
CA GLN A 74 25.13 17.85 -8.61
C GLN A 74 24.84 17.76 -10.12
N LEU A 75 25.85 17.98 -10.97
CA LEU A 75 25.75 17.75 -12.42
C LEU A 75 25.58 16.25 -12.69
N PRO A 76 24.70 15.83 -13.62
CA PRO A 76 24.53 14.43 -13.94
C PRO A 76 25.85 13.85 -14.48
N PRO A 77 26.13 12.55 -14.24
CA PRO A 77 27.31 11.91 -14.79
C PRO A 77 27.26 11.98 -16.33
N ALA A 78 28.38 12.37 -16.94
CA ALA A 78 28.52 12.40 -18.38
C ALA A 78 28.39 10.97 -18.94
N CYS A 79 27.59 10.84 -20.01
CA CYS A 79 27.30 9.60 -20.72
C CYS A 79 28.55 8.88 -21.23
#